data_AF-A0A7V8ZBW6-F1
#
_entry.id   AF-A0A7V8ZBW6-F1
#
_cell.length_a   1.000
_cell.length_b   1.000
_cell.length_c   1.000
_cell.angle_alpha   90.00
_cell.angle_beta   90.00
_cell.angle_gamma   90.00
#
_symmetry.space_group_name_H-M   'P 1'
#
loop_
_entity.id
_entity.type
_entity.pdbx_description
1 polymer ?
#
loop_
_entity_poly.entity_id
_entity_poly.type
_entity_poly.pdbx_seq_one_letter_code
_entity_poly.pdbx_strand_id
1 'polypeptide(L)' 'VEMKRASTSVLQRRLRIGYGRAAAILDQMERAQMIGPVDGARPRPVLGRAFETIAHWESAETVE' A
#
# COMPACT_ATOMS: atom_id res chain seq x y z
N VAL A 1 -1.65 -12.46 -4.25
CA VAL A 1 -1.31 -11.03 -4.12
C VAL A 1 -1.07 -10.46 -5.51
N GLU A 2 -2.07 -9.82 -6.11
CA GLU A 2 -2.04 -9.52 -7.57
C GLU A 2 -2.11 -8.01 -7.90
N MET A 3 -2.32 -7.14 -6.91
CA MET A 3 -2.43 -5.70 -7.15
C MET A 3 -1.06 -5.04 -7.17
N LYS A 4 -0.53 -4.83 -8.38
CA LYS A 4 0.71 -4.07 -8.63
C LYS A 4 0.53 -2.55 -8.56
N ARG A 5 -0.64 -2.06 -8.12
CA ARG A 5 -1.03 -0.65 -8.18
C ARG A 5 -1.78 -0.24 -6.92
N ALA A 6 -1.37 0.86 -6.31
CA ALA A 6 -1.99 1.46 -5.14
C ALA A 6 -2.85 2.66 -5.55
N SER A 7 -4.10 2.71 -5.09
CA SER A 7 -5.01 3.84 -5.33
C SER A 7 -6.03 3.97 -4.21
N THR A 8 -6.58 5.17 -4.05
CA THR A 8 -7.57 5.47 -3.01
C THR A 8 -8.81 4.61 -3.17
N SER A 9 -9.33 4.46 -4.40
CA SER A 9 -10.51 3.65 -4.70
C SER A 9 -10.35 2.16 -4.37
N VAL A 10 -9.14 1.61 -4.48
CA VAL A 10 -8.84 0.24 -4.05
C VAL A 10 -8.94 0.12 -2.53
N LEU A 11 -8.30 1.04 -1.80
CA LEU A 11 -8.33 1.05 -0.33
C LEU A 11 -9.75 1.30 0.20
N GLN A 12 -10.49 2.24 -0.40
CA GLN A 12 -11.87 2.54 -0.03
C GLN A 12 -12.76 1.29 -0.12
N ARG A 13 -12.65 0.50 -1.20
CA ARG A 13 -13.48 -0.70 -1.39
C ARG A 13 -13.06 -1.86 -0.49
N ARG A 14 -11.75 -2.10 -0.34
CA ARG A 14 -11.25 -3.24 0.44
C ARG A 14 -11.34 -3.04 1.94
N LEU A 15 -11.05 -1.83 2.40
CA LEU A 15 -11.02 -1.49 3.82
C LEU A 15 -12.33 -0.81 4.29
N ARG A 16 -13.24 -0.50 3.36
CA ARG A 16 -14.52 0.20 3.64
C ARG A 16 -14.29 1.54 4.34
N ILE A 17 -13.35 2.32 3.83
CA ILE A 17 -12.95 3.62 4.39
C ILE A 17 -13.29 4.77 3.44
N GLY A 18 -13.43 5.98 3.99
CA GLY A 18 -13.61 7.21 3.22
C GLY A 18 -12.34 7.67 2.50
N TYR A 19 -12.50 8.60 1.54
CA TYR A 19 -11.41 9.12 0.71
C TYR A 19 -10.24 9.68 1.53
N GLY A 20 -10.52 10.54 2.52
CA GLY A 20 -9.46 11.19 3.31
C GLY A 20 -8.56 10.19 4.04
N ARG A 21 -9.14 9.12 4.59
CA ARG A 21 -8.36 8.04 5.24
C ARG A 21 -7.57 7.25 4.21
N ALA A 22 -8.15 6.94 3.05
CA ALA A 22 -7.44 6.24 1.98
C ALA A 22 -6.25 7.05 1.45
N ALA A 23 -6.41 8.36 1.28
CA ALA A 23 -5.33 9.27 0.87
C ALA A 23 -4.21 9.30 1.92
N ALA A 24 -4.56 9.47 3.20
CA ALA A 24 -3.59 9.47 4.29
C ALA A 24 -2.78 8.16 4.37
N ILE A 25 -3.42 7.02 4.14
CA ILE A 25 -2.72 5.71 4.08
C ILE A 25 -1.72 5.69 2.92
N LEU A 26 -2.12 6.13 1.71
CA LEU A 26 -1.18 6.15 0.57
C LEU A 26 0.00 7.08 0.83
N ASP A 27 -0.21 8.24 1.45
CA ASP A 27 0.88 9.16 1.78
C ASP A 27 1.83 8.57 2.82
N GLN A 28 1.32 7.81 3.79
CA GLN A 28 2.16 7.04 4.72
C GLN A 28 2.96 5.95 4.00
N MET A 29 2.33 5.21 3.09
CA MET A 29 3.00 4.18 2.29
C MET A 29 4.09 4.77 1.38
N GLU A 30 3.89 5.96 0.81
CA GLU A 30 4.89 6.66 0.00
C GLU A 30 6.07 7.13 0.86
N ARG A 31 5.80 7.74 2.02
CA ARG A 31 6.84 8.11 3.00
C ARG A 31 7.65 6.90 3.47
N ALA A 32 6.99 5.75 3.63
CA ALA A 32 7.63 4.49 3.96
C ALA A 32 8.33 3.83 2.75
N GLN A 33 8.35 4.47 1.58
CA GLN A 33 8.96 3.97 0.34
C GLN A 33 8.38 2.63 -0.12
N MET A 34 7.11 2.36 0.20
CA MET A 34 6.38 1.16 -0.22
C MET A 34 5.67 1.36 -1.57
N ILE A 35 5.33 2.59 -1.92
CA ILE A 35 4.73 2.95 -3.20
C ILE A 35 5.48 4.14 -3.82
N GLY A 36 5.46 4.24 -5.14
CA GLY A 36 6.07 5.35 -5.87
C GLY A 36 5.27 6.64 -5.77
N PRO A 37 5.84 7.75 -6.28
CA PRO A 37 5.23 9.07 -6.19
C PRO A 37 3.91 9.18 -6.95
N VAL A 38 3.12 10.19 -6.61
CA VAL A 38 1.95 10.60 -7.41
C VAL A 38 2.42 11.02 -8.81
N ASP A 39 1.86 10.38 -9.82
CA ASP A 39 1.95 10.80 -11.23
C ASP A 39 0.54 11.08 -11.76
N GLY A 40 0.07 12.31 -11.53
CA GLY A 40 -1.26 12.76 -11.93
C GLY A 40 -2.38 11.85 -11.43
N ALA A 41 -3.26 11.42 -12.33
CA ALA A 41 -4.38 10.53 -12.02
C ALA A 41 -4.02 9.03 -12.05
N ARG A 42 -2.75 8.68 -12.32
CA ARG A 42 -2.35 7.27 -12.46
C ARG A 42 -2.20 6.61 -11.09
N PRO A 43 -2.55 5.32 -10.96
CA PRO A 43 -2.27 4.57 -9.73
C PRO A 43 -0.78 4.52 -9.41
N ARG A 44 -0.42 4.71 -8.13
CA ARG A 44 0.97 4.68 -7.67
C ARG A 44 1.53 3.26 -7.83
N PRO A 45 2.74 3.08 -8.40
CA PRO A 45 3.34 1.74 -8.50
C PRO A 45 3.71 1.23 -7.11
N VAL A 46 3.54 -0.08 -6.87
CA VAL A 46 3.99 -0.72 -5.63
C VAL A 46 5.47 -1.09 -5.77
N LEU A 47 6.28 -0.73 -4.77
CA LEU A 47 7.74 -0.91 -4.79
C LEU A 47 8.15 -2.23 -4.11
N GLY A 48 9.39 -2.69 -4.39
CA GLY A 48 9.97 -3.91 -3.79
C GLY A 48 9.88 -3.95 -2.27
N ARG A 49 10.14 -2.81 -1.62
CA ARG A 49 10.06 -2.63 -0.17
C ARG A 49 8.72 -3.02 0.45
N ALA A 50 7.61 -2.84 -0.27
CA ALA A 50 6.30 -3.26 0.22
C ALA A 50 6.22 -4.79 0.36
N PHE A 51 6.77 -5.52 -0.60
CA PHE A 51 6.79 -6.98 -0.61
C PHE A 51 7.74 -7.53 0.45
N GLU A 52 8.92 -6.90 0.61
CA GLU A 52 9.87 -7.24 1.67
C GLU A 52 9.27 -7.08 3.07
N THR A 53 8.52 -6.00 3.29
CA THR A 53 7.85 -5.75 4.56
C THR A 53 6.83 -6.85 4.86
N ILE A 54 5.99 -7.23 3.90
CA ILE A 54 4.99 -8.28 4.09
C ILE A 54 5.67 -9.63 4.39
N ALA A 55 6.72 -9.99 3.63
CA ALA A 55 7.46 -11.23 3.85
C ALA A 55 8.09 -11.30 5.25
N HIS A 56 8.57 -10.17 5.78
CA HIS A 56 9.10 -10.09 7.14
C HIS A 56 8.01 -10.34 8.20
N TRP A 57 6.79 -9.82 7.99
CA TRP A 57 5.67 -10.03 8.91
C TRP A 57 5.18 -11.48 8.92
N GLU A 58 5.08 -12.11 7.74
CA GLU A 58 4.73 -13.54 7.62
C GLU A 58 5.77 -14.44 8.32
N SER A 59 7.05 -14.06 8.26
CA SER A 59 8.13 -14.78 8.94
C SER A 59 8.09 -14.61 10.46
N ALA A 60 7.64 -13.45 10.95
CA ALA A 60 7.53 -13.15 12.37
C ALA A 60 6.33 -13.86 13.03
N GLU A 61 5.26 -14.15 12.29
CA GLU A 61 4.09 -14.91 12.78
C GLU A 61 4.32 -16.43 12.85
N THR A 62 5.40 -16.96 12.27
CA THR A 62 5.71 -18.41 12.29
C THR A 62 6.43 -18.85 13.59
N VAL A 63 6.67 -17.92 14.52
CA VAL A 63 7.35 -18.19 15.80
C VAL A 63 6.37 -18.04 16.96
N GLU A 64 5.31 -18.85 16.97
CA GLU A 64 4.53 -19.20 18.17
C GLU A 64 4.20 -20.69 18.17
#